data_AF-A0A3S3REI0-F1
#
_entry.id   AF-A0A3S3REI0-F1
#
_cell.length_a   1.000
_cell.length_b   1.000
_cell.length_c   1.000
_cell.angle_alpha   90.00
_cell.angle_beta   90.00
_cell.angle_gamma   90.00
#
_symmetry.space_group_name_H-M   'P 1'
#
loop_
_entity.id
_entity.type
_entity.pdbx_description
1 polymer ?
#
loop_
_entity_poly.entity_id
_entity_poly.type
_entity_poly.pdbx_seq_one_letter_code
_entity_poly.pdbx_strand_id
1 'polypeptide(L)'
;MEKQSGTISTVAEEEEHSAILQKEYEEVKRDLMQISQQKSKMEEIYKSSRRRLVREIKRKENAVESALLCRICYDKMVRPFTLPCQHTFCIECIRKLSRNQENYGLCPFCSKPFRLPQTVTEYNYVIEDIKSIFG
;
A
#
# COMPACT_ATOMS: atom_id res chain seq x y z
N MET A 1 -28.65 -72.25 -43.12
CA MET A 1 -29.32 -70.93 -43.08
C MET A 1 -30.05 -70.92 -41.74
N GLU A 2 -29.77 -70.10 -40.73
CA GLU A 2 -29.27 -68.73 -40.66
C GLU A 2 -28.43 -68.51 -39.39
N LYS A 3 -27.62 -67.44 -39.44
CA LYS A 3 -26.59 -67.08 -38.47
C LYS A 3 -27.21 -66.37 -37.27
N GLN A 4 -27.05 -66.91 -36.06
CA GLN A 4 -27.17 -66.17 -34.80
C GLN A 4 -25.77 -66.02 -34.21
N SER A 5 -25.04 -64.96 -34.58
CA SER A 5 -23.70 -64.71 -34.05
C SER A 5 -23.35 -63.22 -33.92
N GLY A 6 -24.30 -62.31 -34.17
CA GLY A 6 -24.00 -60.87 -34.27
C GLY A 6 -24.31 -60.03 -33.03
N THR A 7 -25.04 -60.55 -32.04
CA THR A 7 -25.67 -59.70 -31.01
C THR A 7 -24.89 -59.62 -29.69
N ILE A 8 -23.90 -60.50 -29.47
CA ILE A 8 -23.16 -60.58 -28.20
C ILE A 8 -21.93 -59.66 -28.19
N SER A 9 -21.33 -59.35 -29.36
CA SER A 9 -20.14 -58.48 -29.44
C SER A 9 -20.47 -57.01 -29.16
N THR A 10 -21.63 -56.53 -29.60
CA THR A 10 -21.99 -55.09 -29.52
C THR A 10 -22.34 -54.64 -28.10
N VAL A 11 -22.92 -55.52 -27.28
CA VAL A 11 -23.32 -55.19 -25.90
C VAL A 11 -22.10 -55.05 -24.98
N ALA A 12 -21.09 -55.91 -25.14
CA ALA A 12 -19.85 -55.83 -24.39
C ALA A 12 -19.02 -54.57 -24.75
N GLU A 13 -19.01 -54.20 -26.03
CA GLU A 13 -18.34 -52.99 -26.53
C GLU A 13 -19.03 -51.70 -26.01
N GLU A 14 -20.37 -51.69 -25.94
CA GLU A 14 -21.16 -50.58 -25.38
C GLU A 14 -20.98 -50.42 -23.86
N GLU A 15 -20.95 -51.53 -23.11
CA GLU A 15 -20.69 -51.52 -21.66
C GLU A 15 -19.27 -51.02 -21.35
N GLU A 16 -18.27 -51.44 -22.12
CA GLU A 16 -16.88 -50.99 -21.97
C GLU A 16 -16.74 -49.49 -22.29
N HIS A 17 -17.38 -49.01 -23.35
CA HIS A 17 -17.41 -47.59 -23.68
C HIS A 17 -18.11 -46.74 -22.59
N SER A 18 -19.22 -47.24 -22.03
CA SER A 18 -19.90 -46.58 -20.91
C SER A 18 -19.02 -46.52 -19.66
N ALA A 19 -18.24 -47.57 -19.38
CA ALA A 19 -17.30 -47.59 -18.26
C ALA A 19 -16.15 -46.60 -18.45
N ILE A 20 -15.64 -46.45 -19.69
CA ILE A 20 -14.61 -45.46 -20.04
C ILE A 20 -15.13 -44.04 -19.83
N LEU A 21 -16.30 -43.71 -20.37
CA LEU A 21 -16.91 -42.38 -20.20
C LEU A 21 -17.17 -42.03 -18.74
N GLN A 22 -17.63 -43.00 -17.94
CA GLN A 22 -17.84 -42.79 -16.51
C GLN A 22 -16.52 -42.48 -15.78
N LYS A 23 -15.44 -43.17 -16.16
CA LYS A 23 -14.10 -42.94 -15.58
C LYS A 23 -13.57 -41.55 -15.95
N GLU A 24 -13.71 -41.14 -17.22
CA GLU A 24 -13.31 -39.81 -17.70
C GLU A 24 -14.13 -38.71 -17.01
N TYR A 25 -15.44 -38.90 -16.84
CA TYR A 25 -16.29 -37.96 -16.11
C TYR A 25 -15.84 -37.77 -14.65
N GLU A 26 -15.56 -38.86 -13.93
CA GLU A 26 -15.07 -38.79 -12.56
C GLU A 26 -13.64 -38.21 -12.46
N GLU A 27 -12.83 -38.31 -13.51
CA GLU A 27 -11.54 -37.63 -13.60
C GLU A 27 -11.71 -36.12 -13.78
N VAL A 28 -12.50 -35.68 -14.75
CA VAL A 28 -12.81 -34.25 -14.99
C VAL A 28 -13.41 -33.60 -13.74
N LYS A 29 -14.30 -34.30 -13.05
CA LYS A 29 -14.91 -33.83 -11.80
C LYS A 29 -13.89 -33.67 -10.67
N ARG A 30 -12.92 -34.59 -10.55
CA ARG A 30 -11.81 -34.47 -9.59
C ARG A 30 -10.96 -33.25 -9.90
N ASP A 31 -10.62 -33.04 -11.18
CA ASP A 31 -9.81 -31.90 -11.60
C ASP A 31 -10.52 -30.57 -11.35
N LEU A 32 -11.82 -30.49 -11.66
CA LEU A 32 -12.63 -29.30 -11.37
C LEU A 32 -12.65 -28.99 -9.87
N MET A 33 -12.73 -30.01 -9.01
CA MET A 33 -12.65 -29.85 -7.56
C MET A 33 -11.28 -29.32 -7.12
N GLN A 34 -10.19 -29.81 -7.71
CA GLN A 34 -8.84 -29.32 -7.45
C GLN A 34 -8.65 -27.86 -7.91
N ILE A 35 -9.12 -27.52 -9.11
CA ILE A 35 -9.07 -26.15 -9.65
C ILE A 35 -9.85 -25.19 -8.75
N SER A 36 -11.03 -25.59 -8.29
CA SER A 36 -11.84 -24.81 -7.34
C SER A 36 -11.09 -24.55 -6.03
N GLN A 37 -10.45 -25.58 -5.47
CA GLN A 37 -9.62 -25.45 -4.26
C GLN A 37 -8.40 -24.55 -4.50
N GLN A 38 -7.72 -24.68 -5.63
CA GLN A 38 -6.58 -23.85 -6.00
C GLN A 38 -7.00 -22.38 -6.16
N LYS A 39 -8.14 -22.12 -6.82
CA LYS A 39 -8.72 -20.78 -6.95
C LYS A 39 -9.00 -20.17 -5.57
N SER A 40 -9.65 -20.91 -4.68
CA SER A 40 -9.93 -20.45 -3.31
C SER A 40 -8.64 -20.10 -2.54
N LYS A 41 -7.60 -20.95 -2.63
CA LYS A 41 -6.29 -20.65 -2.04
C LYS A 41 -5.66 -19.40 -2.65
N MET A 42 -5.73 -19.24 -3.96
CA MET A 42 -5.20 -18.08 -4.68
C MET A 42 -5.89 -16.78 -4.26
N GLU A 43 -7.22 -16.80 -4.12
CA GLU A 43 -8.01 -15.64 -3.68
C GLU A 43 -7.64 -15.19 -2.27
N GLU A 44 -7.41 -16.14 -1.35
CA GLU A 44 -6.97 -15.81 0.01
C GLU A 44 -5.56 -15.23 0.03
N ILE A 45 -4.64 -15.74 -0.80
CA ILE A 45 -3.30 -15.15 -0.97
C ILE A 45 -3.40 -13.71 -1.49
N TYR A 46 -4.20 -13.47 -2.52
CA TYR A 46 -4.39 -12.13 -3.09
C TYR A 46 -5.00 -11.17 -2.06
N LYS A 47 -6.05 -11.60 -1.34
CA LYS A 47 -6.73 -10.82 -0.31
C LYS A 47 -5.81 -10.50 0.86
N SER A 48 -5.00 -11.45 1.31
CA SER A 48 -4.00 -11.26 2.36
C SER A 48 -2.92 -10.25 1.92
N SER A 49 -2.39 -10.42 0.71
CA SER A 49 -1.40 -9.52 0.11
C SER A 49 -1.93 -8.09 -0.02
N ARG A 50 -3.16 -7.94 -0.55
CA ARG A 50 -3.85 -6.64 -0.65
C ARG A 50 -4.03 -5.98 0.72
N ARG A 51 -4.49 -6.73 1.72
CA ARG A 51 -4.62 -6.22 3.10
C ARG A 51 -3.29 -5.76 3.69
N ARG A 52 -2.18 -6.42 3.35
CA ARG A 52 -0.84 -6.01 3.79
C ARG A 52 -0.43 -4.71 3.10
N LEU A 53 -0.59 -4.63 1.78
CA LEU A 53 -0.22 -3.45 1.00
C LEU A 53 -1.00 -2.20 1.45
N VAL A 54 -2.31 -2.31 1.61
CA VAL A 54 -3.16 -1.19 2.10
C VAL A 54 -2.71 -0.71 3.48
N ARG A 55 -2.37 -1.63 4.40
CA ARG A 55 -1.85 -1.26 5.72
C ARG A 55 -0.50 -0.54 5.63
N GLU A 56 0.35 -0.96 4.71
CA GLU A 56 1.67 -0.34 4.51
C GLU A 56 1.55 1.06 3.90
N ILE A 57 0.72 1.24 2.88
CA ILE A 57 0.38 2.55 2.30
C ILE A 57 -0.12 3.49 3.39
N LYS A 58 -1.12 3.07 4.17
CA LYS A 58 -1.68 3.89 5.26
C LYS A 58 -0.64 4.27 6.32
N ARG A 59 0.29 3.36 6.67
CA ARG A 59 1.38 3.68 7.59
C ARG A 59 2.33 4.73 7.03
N LYS A 60 2.62 4.66 5.73
CA LYS A 60 3.48 5.64 5.06
C LYS A 60 2.80 7.00 4.93
N GLU A 61 1.52 7.04 4.57
CA GLU A 61 0.70 8.27 4.55
C GLU A 61 0.73 8.96 5.92
N ASN A 62 0.39 8.24 6.99
CA ASN A 62 0.41 8.79 8.35
C ASN A 62 1.81 9.32 8.76
N ALA A 63 2.88 8.63 8.34
CA ALA A 63 4.25 9.06 8.62
C ALA A 63 4.61 10.36 7.90
N VAL A 64 4.16 10.50 6.63
CA VAL A 64 4.32 11.73 5.85
C VAL A 64 3.52 12.87 6.47
N GLU A 65 2.23 12.67 6.77
CA GLU A 65 1.40 13.68 7.45
C GLU A 65 2.03 14.17 8.75
N SER A 66 2.53 13.24 9.58
CA SER A 66 3.21 13.57 10.84
C SER A 66 4.49 14.39 10.64
N ALA A 67 5.19 14.19 9.51
CA ALA A 67 6.39 14.95 9.16
C ALA A 67 6.07 16.38 8.68
N LEU A 68 4.82 16.65 8.29
CA LEU A 68 4.35 17.97 7.86
C LEU A 68 3.85 18.85 9.01
N LEU A 69 3.80 18.31 10.23
CA LEU A 69 3.42 19.05 11.43
C LEU A 69 4.59 19.87 11.99
N CYS A 70 4.31 21.10 12.40
CA CYS A 70 5.26 21.93 13.10
C CYS A 70 5.45 21.40 14.53
N ARG A 71 6.70 21.14 14.94
CA ARG A 71 6.99 20.67 16.31
C ARG A 71 6.83 21.73 17.42
N ILE A 72 6.50 22.97 17.06
CA ILE A 72 6.25 24.06 18.02
C ILE A 72 4.74 24.21 18.29
N CYS A 73 3.92 24.31 17.23
CA CYS A 73 2.47 24.48 17.37
C CYS A 73 1.67 23.17 17.23
N TYR A 74 2.32 22.07 16.87
CA TYR A 74 1.73 20.74 16.65
C TYR A 74 0.64 20.69 15.57
N ASP A 75 0.59 21.69 14.71
CA ASP A 75 -0.34 21.80 13.59
C ASP A 75 0.42 21.75 12.25
N LYS A 76 -0.29 21.60 11.13
CA LYS A 76 0.28 21.64 9.78
C LYS A 76 1.12 22.90 9.64
N MET A 77 2.35 22.74 9.14
CA MET A 77 3.24 23.88 8.95
C MET A 77 2.59 24.92 8.05
N VAL A 78 2.75 26.21 8.34
CA VAL A 78 2.33 27.31 7.46
C VAL A 78 3.56 28.12 7.13
N ARG A 79 3.86 28.28 5.82
CA ARG A 79 5.10 28.93 5.34
C ARG A 79 6.33 28.31 6.02
N PRO A 80 6.62 27.03 5.75
CA PRO A 80 7.68 26.27 6.39
C PRO A 80 9.04 26.93 6.11
N PHE A 81 9.81 27.09 7.18
CA PHE A 81 11.17 27.61 7.14
C PHE A 81 12.12 26.56 7.71
N THR A 82 13.13 26.20 6.92
CA THR A 82 14.13 25.20 7.28
C THR A 82 15.36 25.90 7.86
N LEU A 83 15.72 25.55 9.10
CA LEU A 83 16.94 26.03 9.74
C LEU A 83 18.19 25.40 9.10
N PRO A 84 19.40 25.98 9.28
CA PRO A 84 20.65 25.36 8.81
C PRO A 84 20.91 23.96 9.37
N CYS A 85 20.31 23.63 10.53
CA CYS A 85 20.34 22.29 11.11
C CYS A 85 19.35 21.29 10.47
N GLN A 86 18.67 21.69 9.39
CA GLN A 86 17.70 20.90 8.61
C GLN A 86 16.37 20.58 9.31
N HIS A 87 16.05 21.27 10.42
CA HIS A 87 14.72 21.19 11.02
C HIS A 87 13.83 22.29 10.49
N THR A 88 12.56 21.93 10.20
CA THR A 88 11.59 22.82 9.57
C THR A 88 10.44 23.12 10.52
N PHE A 89 10.01 24.38 10.55
CA PHE A 89 8.93 24.87 11.41
C PHE A 89 8.10 25.93 10.66
N CYS A 90 6.93 26.32 11.20
CA CYS A 90 6.27 27.53 10.73
C CYS A 90 7.18 28.74 10.95
N ILE A 91 7.29 29.63 9.96
CA ILE A 91 8.12 30.82 10.10
C ILE A 91 7.70 31.69 11.29
N GLU A 92 6.40 31.80 11.54
CA GLU A 92 5.88 32.57 12.69
C GLU A 92 6.18 31.90 14.03
N CYS A 93 6.27 30.57 14.07
CA CYS A 93 6.64 29.85 15.29
C CYS A 93 8.11 30.09 15.64
N ILE A 94 9.01 30.00 14.66
CA ILE A 94 10.44 30.17 14.93
C ILE A 94 10.81 31.64 15.20
N ARG A 95 10.13 32.61 14.54
CA ARG A 95 10.28 34.05 14.83
C ARG A 95 9.91 34.42 16.26
N LYS A 96 8.88 33.77 16.83
CA LYS A 96 8.49 34.00 18.23
C LYS A 96 9.59 33.56 19.21
N LEU A 97 10.41 32.59 18.84
CA LEU A 97 11.52 32.09 19.67
C LEU A 97 12.80 32.90 19.51
N SER A 98 12.99 33.58 18.37
CA SER A 98 14.19 34.36 18.07
C SER A 98 14.07 35.86 18.39
N ARG A 99 13.11 36.27 19.25
CA ARG A 99 12.73 37.67 19.54
C ARG A 99 13.81 38.55 20.19
N ASN A 100 15.05 38.07 20.28
CA ASN A 100 16.18 38.87 20.76
C ASN A 100 16.63 39.85 19.66
N GLN A 101 17.32 40.94 20.05
CA GLN A 101 17.80 41.98 19.13
C GLN A 101 18.66 41.46 17.96
N GLU A 102 19.18 40.23 18.07
CA GLU A 102 20.05 39.61 17.07
C GLU A 102 19.38 38.58 16.14
N ASN A 103 18.06 38.38 16.21
CA ASN A 103 17.35 37.29 15.50
C ASN A 103 17.96 35.91 15.73
N TYR A 104 18.61 35.72 16.87
CA TYR A 104 19.34 34.52 17.24
C TYR A 104 18.45 33.61 18.10
N GLY A 105 18.60 32.29 17.92
CA GLY A 105 17.93 31.29 18.75
C GLY A 105 18.59 29.91 18.68
N LEU A 106 18.11 28.99 19.51
CA LEU A 106 18.48 27.58 19.47
C LEU A 106 17.33 26.76 18.89
N CYS A 107 17.65 25.83 17.99
CA CYS A 107 16.66 24.94 17.39
C CYS A 107 15.94 24.14 18.49
N PRO A 108 14.60 24.16 18.57
CA PRO A 108 13.85 23.43 19.60
C PRO A 108 14.02 21.91 19.56
N PHE A 109 14.50 21.36 18.44
CA PHE A 109 14.65 19.91 18.27
C PHE A 109 16.06 19.40 18.60
N CYS A 110 17.10 20.15 18.26
CA CYS A 110 18.49 19.67 18.37
C CYS A 110 19.44 20.66 19.05
N SER A 111 18.92 21.78 19.57
CA SER A 111 19.65 22.83 20.28
C SER A 111 20.79 23.49 19.49
N LYS A 112 20.90 23.23 18.18
CA LYS A 112 21.88 23.92 17.32
C LYS A 112 21.49 25.40 17.14
N PRO A 113 22.45 26.32 17.19
CA PRO A 113 22.18 27.74 17.01
C PRO A 113 21.71 28.06 15.59
N PHE A 114 20.86 29.07 15.47
CA PHE A 114 20.44 29.64 14.19
C PHE A 114 20.30 31.16 14.30
N ARG A 115 20.38 31.84 13.16
CA ARG A 115 19.99 33.24 13.00
C ARG A 115 18.94 33.33 11.91
N LEU A 116 17.83 34.02 12.17
CA LEU A 116 16.83 34.28 11.13
C LEU A 116 17.25 35.49 10.29
N PRO A 117 17.06 35.43 8.95
CA PRO A 117 17.25 36.61 8.11
C PRO A 117 16.21 37.69 8.45
N GLN A 118 16.61 38.95 8.35
CA GLN A 118 15.76 40.11 8.64
C GLN A 118 14.53 40.16 7.69
N THR A 119 14.72 39.71 6.45
CA THR A 119 13.66 39.50 5.46
C THR A 119 13.65 38.03 5.04
N VAL A 120 12.52 37.36 5.20
CA VAL A 120 12.35 35.98 4.71
C VAL A 120 11.68 36.07 3.35
N THR A 121 12.46 35.88 2.30
CA THR A 121 11.99 35.93 0.89
C THR A 121 11.81 34.55 0.28
N GLU A 122 12.44 33.52 0.85
CA GLU A 122 12.40 32.16 0.33
C GLU A 122 11.73 31.21 1.34
N TYR A 123 10.69 30.54 0.88
CA TYR A 123 9.94 29.53 1.63
C TYR A 123 10.18 28.16 1.00
N ASN A 124 10.11 27.10 1.80
CA ASN A 124 10.23 25.76 1.27
C ASN A 124 8.90 25.34 0.59
N TYR A 125 8.74 25.72 -0.69
CA TYR A 125 7.54 25.41 -1.49
C TYR A 125 7.33 23.91 -1.68
N VAL A 126 8.38 23.09 -1.68
CA VAL A 126 8.25 21.62 -1.78
C VAL A 126 7.42 21.06 -0.62
N ILE A 127 7.56 21.61 0.58
CA ILE A 127 6.74 21.19 1.74
C ILE A 127 5.29 21.69 1.60
N GLU A 128 5.04 22.80 0.91
CA GLU A 128 3.68 23.24 0.57
C GLU A 128 3.07 22.36 -0.53
N ASP A 129 3.83 22.00 -1.56
CA ASP A 129 3.39 21.12 -2.64
C ASP A 129 3.06 19.72 -2.10
N ILE A 130 3.90 19.18 -1.21
CA ILE A 130 3.65 17.89 -0.55
C ILE A 130 2.37 17.95 0.29
N LYS A 131 2.09 19.06 0.99
CA LYS A 131 0.80 19.19 1.71
C LYS A 131 -0.38 19.07 0.77
N SER A 132 -0.33 19.68 -0.42
CA SER A 132 -1.45 19.62 -1.39
C SER A 132 -1.81 18.19 -1.84
N ILE A 133 -0.86 17.26 -1.79
CA ILE A 133 -1.06 15.85 -2.18
C ILE A 133 -1.79 15.07 -1.08
N PHE A 134 -1.52 15.37 0.18
CA PHE A 134 -2.05 14.65 1.34
C PHE A 134 -3.19 15.41 2.07
N GLY A 135 -3.49 16.65 1.67
CA GLY A 135 -4.60 17.48 2.18
C GLY A 135 -4.17 18.84 2.70
#